data_AF-A0A355PA85-F1
#
_entry.id   AF-A0A355PA85-F1
#
_cell.length_a   1.000
_cell.length_b   1.000
_cell.length_c   1.000
_cell.angle_alpha   90.00
_cell.angle_beta   90.00
_cell.angle_gamma   90.00
#
_symmetry.space_group_name_H-M   'P 1'
#
loop_
_entity.id
_entity.type
_entity.pdbx_description
1 polymer ?
#
loop_
_entity_poly.entity_id
_entity_poly.type
_entity_poly.pdbx_seq_one_letter_code
_entity_poly.pdbx_strand_id
1 'polypeptide(L)'
;MTRYLPPSLLLLSTAFSAPVWAQTDTEAVLPTVEVSAPRLAREIYATPAAVSTIEQDAIAQGQQRVRLDESLNRVPGVFLQNRDNFAQGQRISIRGFGARAPFGVRGITVMVDGIPYTLPDGQAQLDAIDLDSAERIEVIRGPSSVLYGNAAGGVIDITTADGRDNPGTRLRMGAGSDGYQKMALQNGGVQGDWSHHISLTALNVDGYREQSSTEKYLLNAKLRRELGSDRALTAIINLLDNPRSEDPGALNAREVAEGRDQAAPNSLALDAGQTVDQQLIGLQYEDLSAGEGELYLKGFIAQRDFEQQLPFVGSSRLGYQRDYMGASAEYHHEVTLGNLPLNYIVGVDAVRQKDDRFRNDVNPQGAVGEPLADETQTATSTGVFAQGDLALSELLTLSLGTRFDRVDLDVDDDFAADGDQSGQRTFNEWSGSAGLSYRYRPQHQAYINTGTAFETPTFSEFANPAGGGFNPGVEPQKAWNREVGLRGYIAPLALDYDVALFSVRVRDELVPYDEGGRTFYQNAGDTKRDGVELALGWQLADQWRLD
;
A
#
# COMPACT_ATOMS: atom_id res chain seq x y z
N MET A 1 4.62 -19.16 91.36
CA MET A 1 3.86 -19.83 90.29
C MET A 1 4.79 -20.01 89.10
N THR A 2 5.20 -21.25 88.89
CA THR A 2 6.10 -21.73 87.84
C THR A 2 5.38 -21.82 86.50
N ARG A 3 5.98 -21.33 85.42
CA ARG A 3 5.83 -21.89 84.06
C ARG A 3 6.99 -21.45 83.16
N TYR A 4 7.47 -22.42 82.40
CA TYR A 4 8.73 -22.51 81.66
C TYR A 4 8.53 -22.08 80.18
N LEU A 5 9.61 -21.62 79.52
CA LEU A 5 9.86 -21.77 78.07
C LEU A 5 9.85 -23.27 77.68
N PRO A 6 9.54 -23.74 76.44
CA PRO A 6 10.09 -23.29 75.15
C PRO A 6 9.11 -23.56 73.94
N PRO A 7 9.48 -24.05 72.72
CA PRO A 7 10.20 -23.44 71.58
C PRO A 7 9.49 -23.59 70.19
N SER A 8 10.16 -23.11 69.13
CA SER A 8 10.17 -23.60 67.73
C SER A 8 9.05 -23.21 66.77
N LEU A 9 9.37 -22.28 65.86
CA LEU A 9 8.76 -22.20 64.52
C LEU A 9 9.35 -23.29 63.62
N LEU A 10 8.48 -24.08 62.99
CA LEU A 10 8.82 -25.05 61.95
C LEU A 10 7.90 -24.82 60.74
N LEU A 11 8.53 -24.37 59.65
CA LEU A 11 8.33 -24.71 58.23
C LEU A 11 6.92 -24.96 57.68
N LEU A 12 6.57 -24.21 56.64
CA LEU A 12 6.09 -24.81 55.39
C LEU A 12 6.68 -24.03 54.20
N SER A 13 7.88 -24.43 53.77
CA SER A 13 8.45 -24.11 52.47
C SER A 13 7.74 -24.95 51.41
N THR A 14 6.80 -24.36 50.68
CA THR A 14 6.30 -24.94 49.44
C THR A 14 7.36 -24.78 48.36
N ALA A 15 8.16 -25.84 48.16
CA ALA A 15 8.97 -26.01 46.98
C ALA A 15 8.05 -26.11 45.76
N PHE A 16 8.03 -25.07 44.92
CA PHE A 16 7.58 -25.22 43.54
C PHE A 16 8.64 -26.03 42.81
N SER A 17 8.44 -27.35 42.74
CA SER A 17 9.13 -28.19 41.77
C SER A 17 8.59 -27.83 40.39
N ALA A 18 9.32 -26.97 39.67
CA ALA A 18 9.10 -26.82 38.24
C ALA A 18 9.40 -28.18 37.57
N PRO A 19 8.50 -28.72 36.75
CA PRO A 19 8.88 -29.83 35.88
C PRO A 19 10.00 -29.32 34.96
N VAL A 20 11.14 -29.99 34.99
CA VAL A 20 12.14 -29.87 33.94
C VAL A 20 11.53 -30.53 32.72
N TRP A 21 10.96 -29.73 31.83
CA TRP A 21 10.67 -30.16 30.47
C TRP A 21 12.04 -30.26 29.81
N ALA A 22 12.47 -31.48 29.53
CA ALA A 22 13.58 -31.70 28.63
C ALA A 22 13.18 -31.10 27.28
N GLN A 23 13.67 -29.90 27.01
CA GLN A 23 13.55 -29.26 25.72
C GLN A 23 14.42 -30.09 24.78
N THR A 24 13.80 -30.95 23.98
CA THR A 24 14.43 -31.38 22.74
C THR A 24 14.75 -30.09 22.00
N ASP A 25 16.04 -29.75 21.93
CA ASP A 25 16.60 -28.74 21.03
C ASP A 25 16.39 -29.21 19.59
N THR A 26 15.15 -29.25 19.13
CA THR A 26 14.87 -28.80 17.78
C THR A 26 15.01 -27.30 17.86
N GLU A 27 16.23 -26.82 17.60
CA GLU A 27 16.49 -25.43 17.26
C GLU A 27 15.49 -25.11 16.14
N ALA A 28 14.37 -24.48 16.50
CA ALA A 28 13.39 -24.00 15.56
C ALA A 28 14.08 -22.87 14.82
N VAL A 29 14.81 -23.23 13.76
CA VAL A 29 15.36 -22.29 12.79
C VAL A 29 14.14 -21.65 12.17
N LEU A 30 13.74 -20.50 12.72
CA LEU A 30 12.72 -19.69 12.10
C LEU A 30 13.20 -19.35 10.70
N PRO A 31 12.37 -19.55 9.66
CA PRO A 31 12.75 -19.20 8.31
C PRO A 31 13.15 -17.72 8.27
N THR A 32 14.24 -17.44 7.55
CA THR A 32 14.69 -16.08 7.29
C THR A 32 13.63 -15.38 6.45
N VAL A 33 12.99 -14.35 7.00
CA VAL A 33 12.03 -13.53 6.25
C VAL A 33 12.81 -12.62 5.32
N GLU A 34 12.68 -12.85 4.02
CA GLU A 34 13.17 -11.94 2.99
C GLU A 34 12.13 -10.87 2.70
N VAL A 35 12.60 -9.65 2.43
CA VAL A 35 11.76 -8.53 2.02
C VAL A 35 12.17 -8.09 0.62
N SER A 36 11.20 -7.97 -0.28
CA SER A 36 11.39 -7.57 -1.68
C SER A 36 11.00 -6.12 -1.93
N ALA A 37 10.17 -5.52 -1.08
CA ALA A 37 9.74 -4.13 -1.18
C ALA A 37 10.92 -3.12 -1.20
N PRO A 38 12.11 -3.39 -0.65
CA PRO A 38 13.28 -2.53 -0.87
C PRO A 38 13.85 -2.57 -2.31
N ARG A 39 13.19 -3.27 -3.25
CA ARG A 39 13.61 -3.64 -4.62
C ARG A 39 14.87 -4.49 -4.74
N LEU A 40 15.74 -4.46 -3.73
CA LEU A 40 16.88 -5.36 -3.59
C LEU A 40 16.56 -6.35 -2.47
N ALA A 41 16.25 -7.59 -2.87
CA ALA A 41 15.85 -8.67 -1.97
C ALA A 41 16.91 -8.89 -0.89
N ARG A 42 16.47 -8.92 0.36
CA ARG A 42 17.37 -9.03 1.52
C ARG A 42 16.61 -9.60 2.72
N GLU A 43 17.35 -10.20 3.64
CA GLU A 43 16.82 -10.59 4.95
C GLU A 43 16.31 -9.36 5.72
N ILE A 44 15.19 -9.50 6.43
CA ILE A 44 14.60 -8.44 7.26
C ILE A 44 15.59 -7.86 8.29
N TYR A 45 16.51 -8.68 8.81
CA TYR A 45 17.56 -8.29 9.76
C TYR A 45 18.76 -7.58 9.11
N ALA A 46 18.78 -7.47 7.78
CA ALA A 46 19.74 -6.68 7.01
C ALA A 46 19.14 -5.35 6.52
N THR A 47 17.82 -5.16 6.61
CA THR A 47 17.11 -3.98 6.08
C THR A 47 17.15 -2.80 7.06
N PRO A 48 17.78 -1.65 6.73
CA PRO A 48 17.80 -0.48 7.62
C PRO A 48 16.51 0.35 7.50
N ALA A 49 15.35 -0.26 7.72
CA ALA A 49 14.05 0.42 7.66
C ALA A 49 13.00 -0.30 8.51
N ALA A 50 12.00 0.45 8.98
CA ALA A 50 10.79 -0.08 9.56
C ALA A 50 9.93 -0.76 8.49
N VAL A 51 9.98 -2.11 8.45
CA VAL A 51 9.24 -2.95 7.52
C VAL A 51 8.37 -3.90 8.32
N SER A 52 7.11 -4.06 7.92
CA SER A 52 6.23 -5.11 8.43
C SER A 52 5.85 -6.05 7.30
N THR A 53 5.91 -7.35 7.57
CA THR A 53 5.51 -8.39 6.63
C THR A 53 4.29 -9.11 7.17
N ILE A 54 3.28 -9.28 6.33
CA ILE A 54 2.04 -10.00 6.63
C ILE A 54 1.96 -11.16 5.64
N GLU A 55 2.22 -12.36 6.15
CA GLU A 55 2.19 -13.59 5.35
C GLU A 55 0.77 -14.11 5.13
N GLN A 56 0.61 -15.03 4.18
CA GLN A 56 -0.67 -15.57 3.72
C GLN A 56 -1.56 -16.06 4.87
N ASP A 57 -1.00 -16.75 5.86
CA ASP A 57 -1.75 -17.24 7.02
C ASP A 57 -2.34 -16.09 7.84
N ALA A 58 -1.58 -15.01 8.05
CA ALA A 58 -2.07 -13.83 8.77
C ALA A 58 -3.12 -13.05 7.95
N ILE A 59 -3.00 -13.01 6.62
CA ILE A 59 -4.00 -12.45 5.72
C ILE A 59 -5.31 -13.27 5.78
N ALA A 60 -5.22 -14.60 5.90
CA ALA A 60 -6.37 -15.49 5.84
C ALA A 60 -7.05 -15.73 7.20
N GLN A 61 -6.29 -15.78 8.29
CA GLN A 61 -6.76 -16.27 9.58
C GLN A 61 -7.81 -15.34 10.21
N GLY A 62 -9.06 -15.80 10.21
CA GLY A 62 -10.18 -15.09 10.83
C GLY A 62 -10.65 -13.85 10.05
N GLN A 63 -10.22 -13.69 8.80
CA GLN A 63 -10.52 -12.52 7.97
C GLN A 63 -11.50 -12.84 6.84
N GLN A 64 -12.27 -11.83 6.42
CA GLN A 64 -13.17 -11.90 5.28
C GLN A 64 -12.41 -11.78 3.95
N ARG A 65 -11.22 -11.18 3.97
CA ARG A 65 -10.34 -10.90 2.83
C ARG A 65 -11.02 -10.00 1.80
N VAL A 66 -11.79 -9.03 2.24
CA VAL A 66 -12.56 -8.12 1.38
C VAL A 66 -11.75 -6.86 1.09
N ARG A 67 -10.99 -6.36 2.06
CA ARG A 67 -10.22 -5.11 1.95
C ARG A 67 -8.93 -5.10 2.75
N LEU A 68 -8.01 -4.21 2.38
CA LEU A 68 -6.66 -4.15 2.95
C LEU A 68 -6.64 -3.80 4.45
N ASP A 69 -7.65 -3.12 4.97
CA ASP A 69 -7.71 -2.76 6.39
C ASP A 69 -7.78 -3.96 7.33
N GLU A 70 -8.31 -5.09 6.87
CA GLU A 70 -8.35 -6.34 7.62
C GLU A 70 -6.95 -6.84 7.97
N SER A 71 -6.01 -6.71 7.03
CA SER A 71 -4.61 -7.12 7.19
C SER A 71 -3.76 -5.98 7.78
N LEU A 72 -3.95 -4.75 7.32
CA LEU A 72 -3.09 -3.61 7.67
C LEU A 72 -3.34 -3.05 9.07
N ASN A 73 -4.47 -3.37 9.72
CA ASN A 73 -4.78 -2.85 11.05
C ASN A 73 -3.80 -3.29 12.16
N ARG A 74 -2.98 -4.32 11.91
CA ARG A 74 -1.94 -4.80 12.83
C ARG A 74 -0.60 -4.12 12.63
N VAL A 75 -0.47 -3.27 11.61
CA VAL A 75 0.79 -2.64 11.26
C VAL A 75 0.94 -1.32 12.02
N PRO A 76 1.94 -1.17 12.92
CA PRO A 76 2.18 0.09 13.61
C PRO A 76 2.37 1.25 12.64
N GLY A 77 1.90 2.44 13.02
CA GLY A 77 2.04 3.64 12.19
C GLY A 77 1.09 3.74 10.99
N VAL A 78 0.31 2.68 10.72
CA VAL A 78 -0.73 2.67 9.69
C VAL A 78 -2.08 3.01 10.32
N PHE A 79 -2.79 3.95 9.71
CA PHE A 79 -4.12 4.35 10.13
C PHE A 79 -5.10 4.26 8.96
N LEU A 80 -6.26 3.65 9.22
CA LEU A 80 -7.23 3.21 8.23
C LEU A 80 -8.61 3.78 8.58
N GLN A 81 -9.28 4.37 7.59
CA GLN A 81 -10.67 4.83 7.70
C GLN A 81 -11.49 4.37 6.48
N ASN A 82 -12.80 4.58 6.57
CA ASN A 82 -13.78 4.27 5.53
C ASN A 82 -13.80 2.78 5.14
N ARG A 83 -13.95 1.91 6.14
CA ARG A 83 -13.88 0.45 5.97
C ARG A 83 -15.05 -0.10 5.16
N ASP A 84 -16.24 0.47 5.34
CA ASP A 84 -17.50 -0.14 4.87
C ASP A 84 -18.14 0.56 3.67
N ASN A 85 -17.55 1.63 3.11
CA ASN A 85 -18.07 2.32 1.93
C ASN A 85 -17.20 1.98 0.71
N PHE A 86 -17.71 1.15 -0.21
CA PHE A 86 -16.95 0.71 -1.39
C PHE A 86 -16.88 1.81 -2.45
N ALA A 87 -17.84 2.72 -2.46
CA ALA A 87 -17.94 3.80 -3.44
C ALA A 87 -16.94 4.95 -3.24
N GLN A 88 -16.22 4.99 -2.12
CA GLN A 88 -15.28 6.06 -1.78
C GLN A 88 -13.84 5.55 -1.53
N GLY A 89 -13.64 4.23 -1.64
CA GLY A 89 -12.36 3.56 -1.37
C GLY A 89 -11.90 3.65 0.09
N GLN A 90 -10.79 3.00 0.42
CA GLN A 90 -10.21 3.08 1.76
C GLN A 90 -9.33 4.31 1.90
N ARG A 91 -9.35 4.92 3.08
CA ARG A 91 -8.39 5.98 3.43
C ARG A 91 -7.28 5.38 4.26
N ILE A 92 -6.10 5.26 3.65
CA ILE A 92 -4.91 4.72 4.29
C ILE A 92 -3.94 5.87 4.51
N SER A 93 -3.37 5.93 5.72
CA SER A 93 -2.31 6.86 6.05
C SER A 93 -1.17 6.14 6.77
N ILE A 94 0.07 6.52 6.50
CA ILE A 94 1.27 5.99 7.14
C ILE A 94 2.02 7.18 7.75
N ARG A 95 2.19 7.17 9.08
CA ARG A 95 2.84 8.27 9.82
C ARG A 95 2.26 9.66 9.49
N GLY A 96 0.95 9.71 9.25
CA GLY A 96 0.20 10.92 8.91
C GLY A 96 0.20 11.32 7.43
N PHE A 97 1.06 10.74 6.58
CA PHE A 97 0.96 10.96 5.13
C PHE A 97 -0.31 10.30 4.60
N GLY A 98 -1.05 11.00 3.74
CA GLY A 98 -2.38 10.60 3.27
C GLY A 98 -3.55 11.08 4.14
N ALA A 99 -3.31 11.56 5.38
CA ALA A 99 -4.40 11.98 6.27
C ALA A 99 -5.22 13.18 5.76
N ARG A 100 -4.61 14.02 4.91
CA ARG A 100 -5.24 15.19 4.28
C ARG A 100 -6.27 14.82 3.21
N ALA A 101 -6.16 13.63 2.60
CA ALA A 101 -7.03 13.21 1.53
C ALA A 101 -8.44 12.93 2.08
N PRO A 102 -9.49 13.61 1.60
CA PRO A 102 -10.86 13.38 2.07
C PRO A 102 -11.39 12.00 1.63
N PHE A 103 -10.89 11.49 0.50
CA PHE A 103 -11.23 10.19 -0.09
C PHE A 103 -9.99 9.57 -0.73
N GLY A 104 -10.00 8.24 -0.90
CA GLY A 104 -8.88 7.49 -1.48
C GLY A 104 -7.58 7.55 -0.68
N VAL A 105 -6.47 7.22 -1.35
CA VAL A 105 -5.13 7.17 -0.77
C VAL A 105 -4.22 8.14 -1.52
N ARG A 106 -3.43 8.92 -0.77
CA ARG A 106 -2.43 9.87 -1.29
C ARG A 106 -1.12 9.76 -0.50
N GLY A 107 0.00 10.04 -1.17
CA GLY A 107 1.32 10.07 -0.55
C GLY A 107 1.86 8.71 -0.11
N ILE A 108 1.19 7.61 -0.47
CA ILE A 108 1.61 6.23 -0.23
C ILE A 108 1.60 5.52 -1.57
N THR A 109 2.66 4.77 -1.86
CA THR A 109 2.71 3.93 -3.05
C THR A 109 2.16 2.55 -2.74
N VAL A 110 1.28 2.05 -3.60
CA VAL A 110 0.74 0.69 -3.56
C VAL A 110 1.20 -0.04 -4.80
N MET A 111 1.77 -1.22 -4.62
CA MET A 111 2.29 -2.09 -5.67
C MET A 111 1.61 -3.45 -5.56
N VAL A 112 1.33 -4.09 -6.71
CA VAL A 112 0.87 -5.47 -6.79
C VAL A 112 1.73 -6.21 -7.80
N ASP A 113 2.48 -7.22 -7.37
CA ASP A 113 3.47 -7.94 -8.16
C ASP A 113 4.41 -6.97 -8.91
N GLY A 114 4.86 -5.88 -8.29
CA GLY A 114 5.71 -4.88 -8.93
C GLY A 114 5.02 -3.99 -9.98
N ILE A 115 3.69 -4.08 -10.12
CA ILE A 115 2.88 -3.14 -10.93
C ILE A 115 2.31 -2.05 -10.02
N PRO A 116 2.54 -0.76 -10.31
CA PRO A 116 2.02 0.33 -9.51
C PRO A 116 0.50 0.44 -9.61
N TYR A 117 -0.17 0.46 -8.46
CA TYR A 117 -1.59 0.80 -8.29
C TYR A 117 -1.75 2.25 -7.81
N THR A 118 -0.64 2.90 -7.46
CA THR A 118 -0.54 4.35 -7.32
C THR A 118 -0.11 4.98 -8.63
N LEU A 119 -0.91 5.94 -9.07
CA LEU A 119 -0.81 6.58 -10.36
C LEU A 119 0.27 7.67 -10.34
N PRO A 120 0.70 8.16 -11.52
CA PRO A 120 1.70 9.23 -11.60
C PRO A 120 1.30 10.53 -10.91
N ASP A 121 -0.01 10.83 -10.80
CA ASP A 121 -0.51 12.00 -10.04
C ASP A 121 -0.50 11.81 -8.51
N GLY A 122 -0.15 10.62 -8.01
CA GLY A 122 -0.06 10.29 -6.59
C GLY A 122 -1.32 9.68 -5.96
N GLN A 123 -2.38 9.47 -6.72
CA GLN A 123 -3.60 8.79 -6.22
C GLN A 123 -3.47 7.27 -6.35
N ALA A 124 -3.85 6.51 -5.32
CA ALA A 124 -3.89 5.05 -5.40
C ALA A 124 -5.31 4.49 -5.59
N GLN A 125 -5.41 3.45 -6.41
CA GLN A 125 -6.64 2.71 -6.67
C GLN A 125 -6.55 1.34 -6.00
N LEU A 126 -7.49 1.03 -5.11
CA LEU A 126 -7.44 -0.20 -4.31
C LEU A 126 -8.45 -1.25 -4.74
N ASP A 127 -9.40 -0.88 -5.60
CA ASP A 127 -10.56 -1.72 -5.90
C ASP A 127 -10.17 -3.03 -6.57
N ALA A 128 -9.11 -3.06 -7.36
CA ALA A 128 -8.75 -4.25 -8.12
C ALA A 128 -7.88 -5.27 -7.34
N ILE A 129 -7.56 -4.96 -6.08
CA ILE A 129 -6.75 -5.80 -5.19
C ILE A 129 -7.63 -6.91 -4.59
N ASP A 130 -7.25 -8.17 -4.82
CA ASP A 130 -7.89 -9.36 -4.21
C ASP A 130 -7.00 -9.93 -3.09
N LEU A 131 -7.51 -9.92 -1.85
CA LEU A 131 -6.82 -10.55 -0.72
C LEU A 131 -6.95 -12.07 -0.70
N ASP A 132 -7.90 -12.67 -1.45
CA ASP A 132 -7.92 -14.12 -1.58
C ASP A 132 -6.67 -14.60 -2.37
N SER A 133 -6.22 -13.88 -3.40
CA SER A 133 -5.02 -14.20 -4.18
C SER A 133 -3.70 -13.66 -3.60
N ALA A 134 -3.75 -12.85 -2.54
CA ALA A 134 -2.54 -12.30 -1.91
C ALA A 134 -1.80 -13.39 -1.11
N GLU A 135 -0.49 -13.47 -1.32
CA GLU A 135 0.41 -14.36 -0.59
C GLU A 135 1.17 -13.60 0.49
N ARG A 136 1.61 -12.38 0.19
CA ARG A 136 2.37 -11.56 1.14
C ARG A 136 2.06 -10.10 0.94
N ILE A 137 1.98 -9.36 2.04
CA ILE A 137 1.90 -7.90 2.05
C ILE A 137 3.08 -7.37 2.86
N GLU A 138 3.91 -6.55 2.23
CA GLU A 138 5.03 -5.85 2.86
C GLU A 138 4.70 -4.36 2.98
N VAL A 139 4.92 -3.78 4.15
CA VAL A 139 4.70 -2.36 4.40
C VAL A 139 6.01 -1.71 4.83
N ILE A 140 6.55 -0.84 3.99
CA ILE A 140 7.69 0.02 4.33
C ILE A 140 7.14 1.34 4.86
N ARG A 141 7.54 1.70 6.08
CA ARG A 141 7.13 2.96 6.72
C ARG A 141 8.25 3.98 6.65
N GLY A 142 7.96 5.19 6.19
CA GLY A 142 8.96 6.24 6.02
C GLY A 142 9.22 6.57 4.54
N PRO A 143 10.30 7.31 4.22
CA PRO A 143 10.48 7.85 2.88
C PRO A 143 10.86 6.71 1.94
N SER A 144 10.01 6.40 0.97
CA SER A 144 10.28 5.36 -0.01
C SER A 144 10.50 5.94 -1.41
N SER A 145 10.59 7.27 -1.53
CA SER A 145 10.78 7.95 -2.82
C SER A 145 12.03 7.51 -3.56
N VAL A 146 13.13 7.19 -2.87
CA VAL A 146 14.34 6.64 -3.53
C VAL A 146 14.04 5.39 -4.36
N LEU A 147 13.08 4.59 -3.94
CA LEU A 147 12.70 3.35 -4.60
C LEU A 147 11.48 3.52 -5.50
N TYR A 148 10.53 4.39 -5.16
CA TYR A 148 9.20 4.40 -5.78
C TYR A 148 8.71 5.79 -6.25
N GLY A 149 9.55 6.83 -6.20
CA GLY A 149 9.20 8.17 -6.68
C GLY A 149 8.25 8.91 -5.73
N ASN A 150 7.00 9.13 -6.15
CA ASN A 150 6.00 9.92 -5.42
C ASN A 150 5.44 9.19 -4.17
N ALA A 151 6.30 8.89 -3.19
CA ALA A 151 6.09 7.92 -2.10
C ALA A 151 6.53 8.48 -0.72
N ALA A 152 5.92 9.57 -0.26
CA ALA A 152 6.35 10.30 0.93
C ALA A 152 6.09 9.59 2.27
N GLY A 153 5.01 8.82 2.36
CA GLY A 153 4.59 8.12 3.58
C GLY A 153 5.13 6.71 3.75
N GLY A 154 5.30 6.01 2.63
CA GLY A 154 5.71 4.62 2.63
C GLY A 154 5.17 3.87 1.41
N VAL A 155 5.37 2.56 1.44
CA VAL A 155 4.97 1.62 0.38
C VAL A 155 4.18 0.48 0.99
N ILE A 156 3.13 0.06 0.30
CA ILE A 156 2.42 -1.21 0.52
C ILE A 156 2.66 -2.04 -0.73
N ASP A 157 3.48 -3.09 -0.60
CA ASP A 157 3.82 -4.01 -1.69
C ASP A 157 3.10 -5.34 -1.49
N ILE A 158 2.35 -5.78 -2.49
CA ILE A 158 1.51 -6.96 -2.42
C ILE A 158 2.02 -7.98 -3.43
N THR A 159 2.40 -9.15 -2.96
CA THR A 159 2.76 -10.29 -3.82
C THR A 159 1.57 -11.23 -3.93
N THR A 160 1.16 -11.56 -5.15
CA THR A 160 0.11 -12.56 -5.37
C THR A 160 0.69 -13.96 -5.46
N ALA A 161 -0.11 -14.94 -5.03
CA ALA A 161 0.25 -16.34 -4.95
C ALA A 161 0.77 -16.89 -6.28
N ASP A 162 1.85 -17.67 -6.20
CA ASP A 162 2.46 -18.38 -7.32
C ASP A 162 2.04 -19.86 -7.33
N GLY A 163 1.89 -20.45 -8.51
CA GLY A 163 1.51 -21.85 -8.68
C GLY A 163 2.53 -22.86 -8.16
N ARG A 164 3.79 -22.43 -8.03
CA ARG A 164 4.89 -23.21 -7.47
C ARG A 164 4.73 -23.42 -5.96
N ASP A 165 4.30 -22.38 -5.26
CA ASP A 165 4.17 -22.36 -3.80
C ASP A 165 2.75 -22.68 -3.32
N ASN A 166 1.75 -22.42 -4.18
CA ASN A 166 0.32 -22.60 -3.87
C ASN A 166 -0.38 -23.58 -4.83
N PRO A 167 0.01 -24.88 -4.89
CA PRO A 167 -0.60 -25.84 -5.80
C PRO A 167 -1.97 -26.34 -5.31
N GLY A 168 -2.79 -26.81 -6.26
CA GLY A 168 -4.08 -27.44 -6.00
C GLY A 168 -5.27 -26.50 -6.24
N THR A 169 -6.46 -26.97 -5.89
CA THR A 169 -7.71 -26.22 -6.02
C THR A 169 -8.28 -25.91 -4.65
N ARG A 170 -8.62 -24.64 -4.41
CA ARG A 170 -9.27 -24.17 -3.19
C ARG A 170 -10.59 -23.49 -3.52
N LEU A 171 -11.66 -23.90 -2.86
CA LEU A 171 -12.93 -23.20 -2.88
C LEU A 171 -13.19 -22.63 -1.49
N ARG A 172 -13.49 -21.33 -1.43
CA ARG A 172 -13.97 -20.65 -0.23
C ARG A 172 -15.35 -20.07 -0.50
N MET A 173 -16.22 -20.23 0.48
CA MET A 173 -17.53 -19.60 0.52
C MET A 173 -17.71 -18.98 1.91
N GLY A 174 -18.26 -17.78 1.96
CA GLY A 174 -18.57 -17.06 3.19
C GLY A 174 -19.92 -16.39 3.08
N ALA A 175 -20.66 -16.37 4.19
CA ALA A 175 -21.89 -15.62 4.34
C ALA A 175 -21.95 -15.01 5.75
N GLY A 176 -22.67 -13.90 5.93
CA GLY A 176 -22.65 -13.14 7.19
C GLY A 176 -23.81 -12.17 7.35
N SER A 177 -23.70 -11.29 8.33
CA SER A 177 -24.64 -10.18 8.53
C SER A 177 -24.64 -9.25 7.32
N ASP A 178 -25.66 -8.38 7.24
CA ASP A 178 -25.69 -7.28 6.26
C ASP A 178 -25.60 -7.76 4.81
N GLY A 179 -26.21 -8.91 4.54
CA GLY A 179 -26.24 -9.53 3.21
C GLY A 179 -24.88 -10.02 2.70
N TYR A 180 -23.84 -10.06 3.55
CA TYR A 180 -22.50 -10.47 3.13
C TYR A 180 -22.50 -11.89 2.56
N GLN A 181 -22.01 -12.02 1.33
CA GLN A 181 -21.78 -13.26 0.60
C GLN A 181 -20.49 -13.12 -0.22
N LYS A 182 -19.57 -14.06 -0.06
CA LYS A 182 -18.33 -14.10 -0.86
C LYS A 182 -18.01 -15.51 -1.29
N MET A 183 -17.64 -15.69 -2.55
CA MET A 183 -17.11 -16.94 -3.08
C MET A 183 -15.75 -16.67 -3.73
N ALA A 184 -14.77 -17.51 -3.45
CA ALA A 184 -13.47 -17.47 -4.10
C ALA A 184 -13.08 -18.88 -4.56
N LEU A 185 -12.73 -19.02 -5.83
CA LEU A 185 -12.21 -20.24 -6.43
C LEU A 185 -10.79 -20.00 -6.89
N GLN A 186 -9.86 -20.83 -6.41
CA GLN A 186 -8.45 -20.70 -6.71
C GLN A 186 -7.92 -22.02 -7.28
N ASN A 187 -7.03 -21.93 -8.25
CA ASN A 187 -6.29 -23.06 -8.75
C ASN A 187 -4.84 -22.66 -9.03
N GLY A 188 -3.90 -23.39 -8.48
CA GLY A 188 -2.48 -23.25 -8.77
C GLY A 188 -1.83 -24.57 -9.12
N GLY A 189 -0.71 -24.51 -9.85
CA GLY A 189 0.10 -25.69 -10.09
C GLY A 189 1.26 -25.45 -11.03
N VAL A 190 2.01 -26.53 -11.26
CA VAL A 190 3.18 -26.58 -12.14
C VAL A 190 3.02 -27.73 -13.13
N GLN A 191 3.25 -27.48 -14.41
CA GLN A 191 3.27 -28.47 -15.47
C GLN A 191 4.45 -28.23 -16.43
N GLY A 192 5.50 -29.05 -16.29
CA GLY A 192 6.74 -28.85 -17.04
C GLY A 192 7.36 -27.50 -16.70
N ASP A 193 7.68 -26.72 -17.72
CA ASP A 193 8.27 -25.38 -17.56
C ASP A 193 7.23 -24.28 -17.26
N TRP A 194 5.96 -24.64 -17.08
CA TRP A 194 4.89 -23.69 -16.79
C TRP A 194 4.43 -23.80 -15.35
N SER A 195 4.14 -22.65 -14.73
CA SER A 195 3.42 -22.55 -13.47
C SER A 195 2.31 -21.52 -13.59
N HIS A 196 1.18 -21.77 -12.94
CA HIS A 196 0.05 -20.86 -12.96
C HIS A 196 -0.59 -20.76 -11.59
N HIS A 197 -1.16 -19.60 -11.29
CA HIS A 197 -2.11 -19.40 -10.22
C HIS A 197 -3.26 -18.55 -10.74
N ILE A 198 -4.50 -18.98 -10.53
CA ILE A 198 -5.72 -18.31 -10.97
C ILE A 198 -6.65 -18.20 -9.77
N SER A 199 -7.17 -17.00 -9.51
CA SER A 199 -8.15 -16.68 -8.47
C SER A 199 -9.35 -15.99 -9.11
N LEU A 200 -10.55 -16.51 -8.84
CA LEU A 200 -11.83 -15.94 -9.23
C LEU A 200 -12.61 -15.64 -7.96
N THR A 201 -12.99 -14.38 -7.77
CA THR A 201 -13.67 -13.91 -6.56
C THR A 201 -14.96 -13.18 -6.93
N ALA A 202 -16.05 -13.51 -6.24
CA ALA A 202 -17.34 -12.85 -6.33
C ALA A 202 -17.77 -12.41 -4.94
N LEU A 203 -18.11 -11.14 -4.78
CA LEU A 203 -18.53 -10.51 -3.53
C LEU A 203 -19.87 -9.81 -3.76
N ASN A 204 -20.82 -10.08 -2.86
CA ASN A 204 -22.06 -9.34 -2.72
C ASN A 204 -22.26 -8.98 -1.25
N VAL A 205 -22.64 -7.74 -0.97
CA VAL A 205 -22.91 -7.24 0.38
C VAL A 205 -24.08 -6.27 0.28
N ASP A 206 -25.13 -6.44 1.08
CA ASP A 206 -26.23 -5.46 1.15
C ASP A 206 -25.82 -4.22 1.93
N GLY A 207 -24.94 -4.40 2.92
CA GLY A 207 -24.31 -3.36 3.71
C GLY A 207 -25.08 -3.03 4.99
N TYR A 208 -24.35 -2.55 6.01
CA TYR A 208 -24.95 -2.23 7.32
C TYR A 208 -25.89 -1.02 7.25
N ARG A 209 -25.61 -0.08 6.34
CA ARG A 209 -26.40 1.15 6.14
C ARG A 209 -27.31 1.00 4.92
N GLU A 210 -28.41 1.73 4.91
CA GLU A 210 -29.14 2.01 3.68
C GLU A 210 -28.18 2.63 2.63
N GLN A 211 -28.43 2.39 1.34
CA GLN A 211 -27.59 2.89 0.24
C GLN A 211 -26.10 2.48 0.40
N SER A 212 -25.81 1.23 0.79
CA SER A 212 -24.43 0.75 0.94
C SER A 212 -24.15 -0.61 0.30
N SER A 213 -25.03 -1.05 -0.60
CA SER A 213 -24.86 -2.34 -1.29
C SER A 213 -23.65 -2.33 -2.21
N THR A 214 -23.02 -3.50 -2.39
CA THR A 214 -21.84 -3.66 -3.24
C THR A 214 -21.84 -5.02 -3.90
N GLU A 215 -21.51 -5.02 -5.19
CA GLU A 215 -21.33 -6.21 -6.01
C GLU A 215 -20.01 -6.10 -6.77
N LYS A 216 -19.13 -7.09 -6.62
CA LYS A 216 -17.76 -7.02 -7.13
C LYS A 216 -17.25 -8.39 -7.55
N TYR A 217 -16.71 -8.46 -8.76
CA TYR A 217 -16.12 -9.64 -9.37
C TYR A 217 -14.66 -9.37 -9.73
N LEU A 218 -13.79 -10.32 -9.42
CA LEU A 218 -12.36 -10.21 -9.64
C LEU A 218 -11.83 -11.49 -10.27
N LEU A 219 -10.99 -11.35 -11.29
CA LEU A 219 -10.10 -12.39 -11.79
C LEU A 219 -8.67 -11.91 -11.59
N ASN A 220 -7.85 -12.72 -10.91
CA ASN A 220 -6.40 -12.55 -10.87
C ASN A 220 -5.75 -13.82 -11.41
N ALA A 221 -4.85 -13.70 -12.38
CA ALA A 221 -4.09 -14.81 -12.92
C ALA A 221 -2.61 -14.44 -13.06
N LYS A 222 -1.75 -15.34 -12.60
CA LYS A 222 -0.29 -15.26 -12.70
C LYS A 222 0.19 -16.50 -13.42
N LEU A 223 0.77 -16.34 -14.60
CA LEU A 223 1.26 -17.43 -15.44
C LEU A 223 2.76 -17.21 -15.69
N ARG A 224 3.59 -18.12 -15.20
CA ARG A 224 5.04 -18.06 -15.37
C ARG A 224 5.52 -19.22 -16.23
N ARG A 225 6.45 -18.92 -17.13
CA ARG A 225 7.15 -19.89 -17.96
C ARG A 225 8.65 -19.78 -17.74
N GLU A 226 9.27 -20.87 -17.34
CA GLU A 226 10.72 -21.02 -17.37
C GLU A 226 11.19 -21.15 -18.83
N LEU A 227 12.15 -20.33 -19.23
CA LEU A 227 12.74 -20.33 -20.58
C LEU A 227 14.06 -21.13 -20.63
N GLY A 228 14.52 -21.60 -19.46
CA GLY A 228 15.82 -22.21 -19.25
C GLY A 228 16.95 -21.18 -19.15
N SER A 229 18.13 -21.60 -18.68
CA SER A 229 19.26 -20.71 -18.41
C SER A 229 18.92 -19.59 -17.41
N ASP A 230 18.22 -19.95 -16.33
CA ASP A 230 17.81 -19.02 -15.25
C ASP A 230 17.02 -17.79 -15.75
N ARG A 231 16.22 -18.01 -16.80
CA ARG A 231 15.32 -17.02 -17.40
C ARG A 231 13.88 -17.43 -17.26
N ALA A 232 13.02 -16.45 -17.03
CA ALA A 232 11.59 -16.66 -16.99
C ALA A 232 10.79 -15.49 -17.57
N LEU A 233 9.58 -15.82 -18.00
CA LEU A 233 8.57 -14.84 -18.40
C LEU A 233 7.32 -15.06 -17.55
N THR A 234 6.86 -14.02 -16.88
CA THR A 234 5.62 -14.03 -16.08
C THR A 234 4.60 -13.08 -16.69
N ALA A 235 3.40 -13.58 -16.95
CA ALA A 235 2.24 -12.79 -17.33
C ALA A 235 1.31 -12.64 -16.11
N ILE A 236 0.84 -11.42 -15.88
CA ILE A 236 -0.09 -11.08 -14.80
C ILE A 236 -1.34 -10.51 -15.46
N ILE A 237 -2.51 -11.04 -15.11
CA ILE A 237 -3.80 -10.58 -15.60
C ILE A 237 -4.66 -10.27 -14.38
N ASN A 238 -5.23 -9.07 -14.34
CA ASN A 238 -6.18 -8.66 -13.31
C ASN A 238 -7.38 -7.99 -13.96
N LEU A 239 -8.56 -8.54 -13.72
CA LEU A 239 -9.83 -8.03 -14.23
C LEU A 239 -10.73 -7.74 -13.03
N LEU A 240 -11.31 -6.55 -13.00
CA LEU A 240 -12.28 -6.10 -12.01
C LEU A 240 -13.56 -5.71 -12.75
N ASP A 241 -14.68 -6.27 -12.32
CA ASP A 241 -16.02 -5.78 -12.64
C ASP A 241 -16.72 -5.43 -11.32
N ASN A 242 -16.99 -4.14 -11.10
CA ASN A 242 -17.75 -3.61 -10.00
C ASN A 242 -18.98 -2.89 -10.56
N PRO A 243 -20.05 -3.63 -10.89
CA PRO A 243 -21.24 -3.05 -11.49
C PRO A 243 -22.04 -2.18 -10.53
N ARG A 244 -21.76 -2.27 -9.23
CA ARG A 244 -22.45 -1.49 -8.19
C ARG A 244 -21.63 -1.40 -6.92
N SER A 245 -21.44 -0.17 -6.45
CA SER A 245 -21.08 0.16 -5.08
C SER A 245 -21.84 1.41 -4.68
N GLU A 246 -22.81 1.31 -3.78
CA GLU A 246 -23.61 2.44 -3.32
C GLU A 246 -22.83 3.30 -2.31
N ASP A 247 -23.12 4.60 -2.29
CA ASP A 247 -22.53 5.56 -1.37
C ASP A 247 -23.56 6.06 -0.34
N PRO A 248 -23.50 5.60 0.92
CA PRO A 248 -24.47 6.00 1.93
C PRO A 248 -24.25 7.44 2.43
N GLY A 249 -23.16 8.10 2.01
CA GLY A 249 -22.84 9.47 2.38
C GLY A 249 -22.48 9.64 3.87
N ALA A 250 -22.09 10.86 4.22
CA ALA A 250 -21.75 11.21 5.60
C ALA A 250 -22.99 11.59 6.41
N LEU A 251 -22.98 11.25 7.71
CA LEU A 251 -23.98 11.70 8.68
C LEU A 251 -23.36 12.67 9.69
N ASN A 252 -24.10 13.69 10.08
CA ASN A 252 -23.72 14.55 11.19
C ASN A 252 -24.05 13.90 12.55
N ALA A 253 -23.54 14.48 13.64
CA ALA A 253 -23.68 13.88 14.98
C ALA A 253 -25.12 13.70 15.46
N ARG A 254 -26.06 14.53 14.98
CA ARG A 254 -27.48 14.43 15.32
C ARG A 254 -28.13 13.28 14.56
N GLU A 255 -27.88 13.17 13.26
CA GLU A 255 -28.33 12.04 12.43
C GLU A 255 -27.85 10.71 12.99
N VAL A 256 -26.57 10.60 13.38
CA VAL A 256 -26.02 9.39 14.03
C VAL A 256 -26.72 9.04 15.34
N ALA A 257 -27.22 10.04 16.08
CA ALA A 257 -27.95 9.82 17.33
C ALA A 257 -29.40 9.38 17.08
N GLU A 258 -29.97 9.71 15.92
CA GLU A 258 -31.31 9.28 15.49
C GLU A 258 -31.27 7.85 14.91
N GLY A 259 -30.21 7.51 14.16
CA GLY A 259 -29.97 6.18 13.62
C GLY A 259 -28.58 6.07 12.98
N ARG A 260 -27.92 4.92 13.11
CA ARG A 260 -26.57 4.68 12.56
C ARG A 260 -26.57 3.99 11.20
N ASP A 261 -27.66 3.30 10.91
CA ASP A 261 -27.94 2.53 9.71
C ASP A 261 -28.56 3.37 8.58
N GLN A 262 -28.98 4.61 8.85
CA GLN A 262 -29.53 5.49 7.81
C GLN A 262 -28.48 5.95 6.78
N ALA A 263 -28.93 6.28 5.57
CA ALA A 263 -28.16 6.99 4.55
C ALA A 263 -28.31 8.52 4.68
N ALA A 264 -27.39 9.27 4.08
CA ALA A 264 -27.57 10.71 3.92
C ALA A 264 -28.78 10.98 2.99
N PRO A 265 -29.63 11.99 3.26
CA PRO A 265 -30.82 12.23 2.44
C PRO A 265 -30.54 12.38 0.94
N ASN A 266 -29.45 13.07 0.59
CA ASN A 266 -29.05 13.23 -0.82
C ASN A 266 -28.47 11.95 -1.43
N SER A 267 -27.89 11.06 -0.62
CA SER A 267 -27.43 9.75 -1.11
C SER A 267 -28.60 8.92 -1.64
N LEU A 268 -29.71 8.89 -0.89
CA LEU A 268 -30.94 8.22 -1.32
C LEU A 268 -31.61 8.95 -2.49
N ALA A 269 -31.72 10.28 -2.41
CA ALA A 269 -32.45 11.06 -3.41
C ALA A 269 -31.79 11.05 -4.79
N LEU A 270 -30.47 10.87 -4.85
CA LEU A 270 -29.69 10.93 -6.08
C LEU A 270 -29.14 9.57 -6.51
N ASP A 271 -29.43 8.49 -5.78
CA ASP A 271 -28.86 7.17 -6.00
C ASP A 271 -27.32 7.21 -6.06
N ALA A 272 -26.72 7.75 -4.99
CA ALA A 272 -25.27 7.95 -4.93
C ALA A 272 -24.54 6.60 -4.89
N GLY A 273 -23.43 6.53 -5.62
CA GLY A 273 -22.66 5.31 -5.79
C GLY A 273 -21.65 5.42 -6.94
N GLN A 274 -20.92 4.33 -7.19
CA GLN A 274 -19.97 4.22 -8.29
C GLN A 274 -20.10 2.87 -9.02
N THR A 275 -19.57 2.84 -10.23
CA THR A 275 -19.29 1.64 -11.01
C THR A 275 -17.85 1.67 -11.50
N VAL A 276 -17.19 0.52 -11.53
CA VAL A 276 -15.80 0.40 -11.98
C VAL A 276 -15.62 -0.85 -12.81
N ASP A 277 -15.06 -0.71 -14.00
CA ASP A 277 -14.53 -1.82 -14.80
C ASP A 277 -13.04 -1.57 -15.04
N GLN A 278 -12.21 -2.60 -14.87
CA GLN A 278 -10.76 -2.48 -15.08
C GLN A 278 -10.19 -3.77 -15.65
N GLN A 279 -9.34 -3.65 -16.67
CA GLN A 279 -8.51 -4.74 -17.15
C GLN A 279 -7.04 -4.34 -17.08
N LEU A 280 -6.19 -5.24 -16.62
CA LEU A 280 -4.76 -5.04 -16.51
C LEU A 280 -4.05 -6.29 -17.00
N ILE A 281 -3.06 -6.08 -17.88
CA ILE A 281 -2.13 -7.11 -18.34
C ILE A 281 -0.70 -6.61 -18.10
N GLY A 282 0.05 -7.39 -17.34
CA GLY A 282 1.47 -7.20 -17.08
C GLY A 282 2.31 -8.33 -17.66
N LEU A 283 3.52 -8.00 -18.09
CA LEU A 283 4.56 -8.94 -18.49
C LEU A 283 5.86 -8.62 -17.74
N GLN A 284 6.52 -9.66 -17.25
CA GLN A 284 7.78 -9.54 -16.52
C GLN A 284 8.76 -10.57 -17.08
N TYR A 285 9.89 -10.09 -17.57
CA TYR A 285 11.01 -10.92 -17.99
C TYR A 285 12.10 -10.83 -16.93
N GLU A 286 12.59 -11.99 -16.51
CA GLU A 286 13.68 -12.17 -15.57
C GLU A 286 14.79 -12.94 -16.27
N ASP A 287 16.02 -12.46 -16.15
CA ASP A 287 17.23 -13.12 -16.59
C ASP A 287 18.28 -13.03 -15.50
N LEU A 288 18.38 -14.07 -14.68
CA LEU A 288 19.35 -14.15 -13.58
C LEU A 288 20.77 -14.47 -14.09
N SER A 289 20.95 -14.58 -15.42
CA SER A 289 22.20 -14.89 -16.09
C SER A 289 22.69 -13.75 -17.00
N ALA A 290 22.17 -12.53 -16.80
CA ALA A 290 22.43 -11.37 -17.64
C ALA A 290 23.85 -10.79 -17.43
N GLY A 291 24.83 -11.39 -18.11
CA GLY A 291 26.23 -11.02 -17.96
C GLY A 291 26.78 -11.55 -16.64
N GLU A 292 27.19 -10.64 -15.75
CA GLU A 292 27.65 -10.96 -14.38
C GLU A 292 26.58 -10.66 -13.31
N GLY A 293 25.37 -10.28 -13.72
CA GLY A 293 24.29 -9.88 -12.82
C GLY A 293 22.92 -10.34 -13.32
N GLU A 294 21.87 -9.72 -12.80
CA GLU A 294 20.48 -10.10 -13.00
C GLU A 294 19.73 -8.94 -13.67
N LEU A 295 18.94 -9.24 -14.70
CA LEU A 295 18.15 -8.28 -15.44
C LEU A 295 16.65 -8.56 -15.24
N TYR A 296 15.92 -7.52 -14.85
CA TYR A 296 14.47 -7.55 -14.74
C TYR A 296 13.87 -6.49 -15.66
N LEU A 297 12.96 -6.91 -16.54
CA LEU A 297 12.17 -6.03 -17.40
C LEU A 297 10.69 -6.24 -17.07
N LYS A 298 9.98 -5.18 -16.71
CA LYS A 298 8.56 -5.24 -16.37
C LYS A 298 7.81 -4.26 -17.26
N GLY A 299 6.63 -4.63 -17.71
CA GLY A 299 5.76 -3.75 -18.49
C GLY A 299 4.30 -4.09 -18.24
N PHE A 300 3.43 -3.10 -18.27
CA PHE A 300 2.00 -3.32 -18.11
C PHE A 300 1.19 -2.31 -18.92
N ILE A 301 -0.04 -2.71 -19.23
CA ILE A 301 -1.11 -1.85 -19.71
C ILE A 301 -2.35 -2.13 -18.88
N ALA A 302 -3.14 -1.11 -18.63
CA ALA A 302 -4.41 -1.20 -17.96
C ALA A 302 -5.41 -0.21 -18.59
N GLN A 303 -6.65 -0.64 -18.68
CA GLN A 303 -7.79 0.20 -19.04
C GLN A 303 -8.77 0.20 -17.89
N ARG A 304 -9.34 1.37 -17.59
CA ARG A 304 -10.30 1.52 -16.51
C ARG A 304 -11.41 2.48 -16.89
N ASP A 305 -12.65 2.02 -16.80
CA ASP A 305 -13.85 2.83 -16.88
C ASP A 305 -14.41 3.06 -15.48
N PHE A 306 -14.66 4.31 -15.15
CA PHE A 306 -15.15 4.72 -13.83
C PHE A 306 -16.29 5.72 -13.99
N GLU A 307 -17.38 5.50 -13.29
CA GLU A 307 -18.44 6.48 -13.14
C GLU A 307 -18.90 6.57 -11.68
N GLN A 308 -19.25 7.77 -11.26
CA GLN A 308 -19.72 8.04 -9.91
C GLN A 308 -20.80 9.12 -9.88
N GLN A 309 -21.81 8.87 -9.06
CA GLN A 309 -22.81 9.83 -8.64
C GLN A 309 -22.53 10.23 -7.18
N LEU A 310 -22.17 11.49 -6.96
CA LEU A 310 -21.93 12.05 -5.64
C LEU A 310 -23.23 12.49 -4.95
N PRO A 311 -23.30 12.49 -3.60
CA PRO A 311 -24.52 12.77 -2.85
C PRO A 311 -24.81 14.28 -2.66
N PHE A 312 -24.74 15.06 -3.73
CA PHE A 312 -25.15 16.47 -3.74
C PHE A 312 -25.68 16.88 -5.11
N VAL A 313 -26.50 17.94 -5.14
CA VAL A 313 -27.06 18.53 -6.37
C VAL A 313 -26.01 19.41 -7.05
N GLY A 314 -26.00 19.44 -8.36
CA GLY A 314 -25.09 20.25 -9.17
C GLY A 314 -24.07 19.38 -9.87
N SER A 315 -22.80 19.81 -9.85
CA SER A 315 -21.68 19.13 -10.49
C SER A 315 -21.31 17.80 -9.79
N SER A 316 -22.15 16.77 -9.90
CA SER A 316 -22.07 15.58 -9.03
C SER A 316 -22.10 14.26 -9.78
N ARG A 317 -22.41 14.24 -11.09
CA ARG A 317 -22.20 13.08 -11.95
C ARG A 317 -20.86 13.25 -12.65
N LEU A 318 -19.93 12.32 -12.44
CA LEU A 318 -18.60 12.39 -13.03
C LEU A 318 -18.13 10.99 -13.42
N GLY A 319 -17.20 10.94 -14.36
CA GLY A 319 -16.58 9.70 -14.77
C GLY A 319 -15.30 9.94 -15.55
N TYR A 320 -14.61 8.85 -15.84
CA TYR A 320 -13.45 8.86 -16.71
C TYR A 320 -13.22 7.51 -17.37
N GLN A 321 -12.65 7.54 -18.56
CA GLN A 321 -12.00 6.41 -19.20
C GLN A 321 -10.50 6.61 -19.10
N ARG A 322 -9.78 5.61 -18.63
CA ARG A 322 -8.34 5.70 -18.40
C ARG A 322 -7.57 4.66 -19.18
N ASP A 323 -6.56 5.13 -19.89
CA ASP A 323 -5.43 4.32 -20.34
C ASP A 323 -4.24 4.53 -19.39
N TYR A 324 -3.76 3.44 -18.80
CA TYR A 324 -2.61 3.45 -17.90
C TYR A 324 -1.57 2.44 -18.35
N MET A 325 -0.33 2.87 -18.49
CA MET A 325 0.75 1.99 -18.93
C MET A 325 2.06 2.33 -18.25
N GLY A 326 2.95 1.36 -18.18
CA GLY A 326 4.28 1.59 -17.66
C GLY A 326 5.25 0.50 -18.02
N ALA A 327 6.53 0.83 -17.87
CA ALA A 327 7.64 -0.07 -18.02
C ALA A 327 8.73 0.24 -17.00
N SER A 328 9.44 -0.78 -16.55
CA SER A 328 10.65 -0.64 -15.76
C SER A 328 11.73 -1.59 -16.25
N ALA A 329 12.98 -1.17 -16.06
CA ALA A 329 14.15 -2.01 -16.27
C ALA A 329 15.08 -1.87 -15.06
N GLU A 330 15.52 -2.98 -14.51
CA GLU A 330 16.35 -3.05 -13.32
C GLU A 330 17.51 -4.01 -13.58
N TYR A 331 18.72 -3.59 -13.22
CA TYR A 331 19.91 -4.42 -13.26
C TYR A 331 20.53 -4.52 -11.88
N HIS A 332 20.69 -5.74 -11.40
CA HIS A 332 21.21 -6.06 -10.07
C HIS A 332 22.57 -6.75 -10.25
N HIS A 333 23.56 -6.39 -9.44
CA HIS A 333 24.89 -6.99 -9.54
C HIS A 333 25.60 -6.90 -8.18
N GLU A 334 26.19 -8.01 -7.77
CA GLU A 334 27.13 -8.08 -6.66
C GLU A 334 28.59 -7.94 -7.13
N VAL A 335 29.27 -6.89 -6.67
CA VAL A 335 30.69 -6.65 -6.93
C VAL A 335 31.46 -6.53 -5.62
N THR A 336 32.79 -6.60 -5.67
CA THR A 336 33.64 -6.32 -4.50
C THR A 336 34.39 -5.00 -4.69
N LEU A 337 34.15 -4.02 -3.81
CA LEU A 337 34.87 -2.76 -3.78
C LEU A 337 36.07 -2.87 -2.83
N GLY A 338 37.25 -3.22 -3.38
CA GLY A 338 38.42 -3.54 -2.59
C GLY A 338 38.24 -4.91 -1.90
N ASN A 339 37.93 -4.90 -0.61
CA ASN A 339 37.61 -6.11 0.17
C ASN A 339 36.15 -6.14 0.67
N LEU A 340 35.33 -5.17 0.26
CA LEU A 340 33.97 -5.00 0.76
C LEU A 340 32.97 -5.45 -0.31
N PRO A 341 32.12 -6.46 -0.04
CA PRO A 341 31.02 -6.81 -0.92
C PRO A 341 30.04 -5.64 -1.07
N LEU A 342 29.63 -5.38 -2.31
CA LEU A 342 28.67 -4.37 -2.69
C LEU A 342 27.61 -5.03 -3.58
N ASN A 343 26.39 -5.15 -3.07
CA ASN A 343 25.23 -5.48 -3.90
C ASN A 343 24.56 -4.17 -4.32
N TYR A 344 24.35 -3.96 -5.62
CA TYR A 344 23.72 -2.75 -6.10
C TYR A 344 22.65 -3.02 -7.17
N ILE A 345 21.69 -2.11 -7.22
CA ILE A 345 20.65 -2.03 -8.24
C ILE A 345 20.74 -0.67 -8.92
N VAL A 346 20.59 -0.67 -10.23
CA VAL A 346 20.30 0.52 -11.03
C VAL A 346 19.04 0.27 -11.84
N GLY A 347 18.22 1.30 -12.01
CA GLY A 347 16.99 1.11 -12.76
C GLY A 347 16.38 2.40 -13.30
N VAL A 348 15.42 2.18 -14.18
CA VAL A 348 14.56 3.20 -14.76
C VAL A 348 13.11 2.75 -14.66
N ASP A 349 12.24 3.66 -14.26
CA ASP A 349 10.79 3.48 -14.30
C ASP A 349 10.19 4.56 -15.20
N ALA A 350 9.21 4.20 -16.02
CA ALA A 350 8.39 5.14 -16.77
C ALA A 350 6.93 4.70 -16.70
N VAL A 351 6.04 5.60 -16.26
CA VAL A 351 4.60 5.35 -16.14
C VAL A 351 3.83 6.53 -16.71
N ARG A 352 2.74 6.25 -17.40
CA ARG A 352 1.85 7.26 -17.99
C ARG A 352 0.40 6.88 -17.77
N GLN A 353 -0.37 7.81 -17.24
CA GLN A 353 -1.83 7.77 -17.25
C GLN A 353 -2.38 8.83 -18.20
N LYS A 354 -3.49 8.51 -18.85
CA LYS A 354 -4.33 9.43 -19.61
C LYS A 354 -5.78 9.17 -19.22
N ASP A 355 -6.48 10.19 -18.76
CA ASP A 355 -7.89 10.15 -18.39
C ASP A 355 -8.69 11.04 -19.33
N ASP A 356 -9.67 10.48 -20.01
CA ASP A 356 -10.71 11.25 -20.68
C ASP A 356 -11.87 11.39 -19.68
N ARG A 357 -12.04 12.59 -19.11
CA ARG A 357 -12.91 12.85 -17.96
C ARG A 357 -14.09 13.72 -18.35
N PHE A 358 -15.24 13.45 -17.74
CA PHE A 358 -16.41 14.30 -17.86
C PHE A 358 -17.01 14.64 -16.50
N ARG A 359 -17.81 15.71 -16.48
CA ARG A 359 -18.65 16.06 -15.35
C ARG A 359 -19.96 16.68 -15.82
N ASN A 360 -21.07 16.28 -15.23
CA ASN A 360 -22.41 16.76 -15.59
C ASN A 360 -23.12 17.35 -14.36
N ASP A 361 -24.06 18.26 -14.63
CA ASP A 361 -25.01 18.75 -13.64
C ASP A 361 -26.02 17.66 -13.28
N VAL A 362 -26.52 17.67 -12.05
CA VAL A 362 -27.57 16.78 -11.56
C VAL A 362 -28.56 17.60 -10.75
N ASN A 363 -29.82 17.54 -11.15
CA ASN A 363 -30.88 18.29 -10.47
C ASN A 363 -31.33 17.61 -9.16
N PRO A 364 -32.16 18.28 -8.33
CA PRO A 364 -32.66 17.70 -7.07
C PRO A 364 -33.53 16.43 -7.21
N GLN A 365 -33.91 16.05 -8.43
CA GLN A 365 -34.65 14.81 -8.73
C GLN A 365 -33.71 13.69 -9.22
N GLY A 366 -32.39 13.90 -9.24
CA GLY A 366 -31.41 12.92 -9.72
C GLY A 366 -31.29 12.85 -11.25
N ALA A 367 -31.96 13.74 -12.00
CA ALA A 367 -31.82 13.75 -13.45
C ALA A 367 -30.51 14.43 -13.85
N VAL A 368 -29.71 13.72 -14.65
CA VAL A 368 -28.48 14.24 -15.25
C VAL A 368 -28.84 15.32 -16.28
N GLY A 369 -28.25 16.50 -16.10
CA GLY A 369 -28.41 17.68 -16.95
C GLY A 369 -27.24 17.88 -17.91
N GLU A 370 -26.93 19.14 -18.17
CA GLU A 370 -25.90 19.55 -19.13
C GLU A 370 -24.48 19.16 -18.66
N PRO A 371 -23.54 18.93 -19.60
CA PRO A 371 -22.12 18.83 -19.28
C PRO A 371 -21.59 20.12 -18.65
N LEU A 372 -20.68 19.95 -17.70
CA LEU A 372 -20.01 21.01 -16.94
C LEU A 372 -18.48 20.99 -17.10
N ALA A 373 -17.91 19.86 -17.52
CA ALA A 373 -16.50 19.73 -17.85
C ALA A 373 -16.30 18.53 -18.79
N ASP A 374 -15.36 18.65 -19.71
CA ASP A 374 -14.89 17.61 -20.61
C ASP A 374 -13.39 17.86 -20.84
N GLU A 375 -12.55 17.01 -20.25
CA GLU A 375 -11.11 17.25 -20.12
C GLU A 375 -10.31 15.97 -20.35
N THR A 376 -9.19 16.09 -21.07
CA THR A 376 -8.16 15.06 -21.10
C THR A 376 -7.07 15.39 -20.09
N GLN A 377 -6.85 14.52 -19.10
CA GLN A 377 -5.79 14.69 -18.09
C GLN A 377 -4.69 13.66 -18.31
N THR A 378 -3.47 14.11 -18.63
CA THR A 378 -2.30 13.26 -18.85
C THR A 378 -1.26 13.48 -17.76
N ALA A 379 -0.84 12.42 -17.07
CA ALA A 379 0.31 12.47 -16.15
C ALA A 379 1.35 11.42 -16.54
N THR A 380 2.60 11.85 -16.66
CA THR A 380 3.75 10.99 -16.95
C THR A 380 4.79 11.16 -15.86
N SER A 381 5.27 10.05 -15.30
CA SER A 381 6.38 10.04 -14.35
C SER A 381 7.49 9.15 -14.89
N THR A 382 8.70 9.71 -14.98
CA THR A 382 9.92 8.98 -15.33
C THR A 382 10.92 9.12 -14.20
N GLY A 383 11.49 8.02 -13.74
CA GLY A 383 12.49 8.03 -12.68
C GLY A 383 13.71 7.19 -13.03
N VAL A 384 14.89 7.68 -12.68
CA VAL A 384 16.15 6.92 -12.74
C VAL A 384 16.69 6.82 -11.33
N PHE A 385 17.05 5.61 -10.90
CA PHE A 385 17.48 5.35 -9.54
C PHE A 385 18.68 4.42 -9.49
N ALA A 386 19.40 4.52 -8.37
CA ALA A 386 20.45 3.61 -8.00
C ALA A 386 20.42 3.42 -6.48
N GLN A 387 20.65 2.19 -6.03
CA GLN A 387 20.81 1.85 -4.62
C GLN A 387 21.90 0.80 -4.46
N GLY A 388 22.69 0.90 -3.40
CA GLY A 388 23.74 -0.07 -3.09
C GLY A 388 23.84 -0.35 -1.60
N ASP A 389 24.07 -1.61 -1.28
CA ASP A 389 24.37 -2.12 0.04
C ASP A 389 25.83 -2.57 0.11
N LEU A 390 26.64 -1.82 0.85
CA LEU A 390 28.04 -2.09 1.09
C LEU A 390 28.21 -2.80 2.43
N ALA A 391 28.61 -4.07 2.41
CA ALA A 391 28.95 -4.81 3.61
C ALA A 391 30.30 -4.32 4.17
N LEU A 392 30.24 -3.44 5.18
CA LEU A 392 31.42 -2.90 5.87
C LEU A 392 32.09 -3.96 6.75
N SER A 393 31.31 -4.93 7.23
CA SER A 393 31.74 -6.14 7.92
C SER A 393 30.63 -7.20 7.85
N GLU A 394 30.84 -8.39 8.41
CA GLU A 394 29.81 -9.44 8.52
C GLU A 394 28.55 -9.03 9.31
N LEU A 395 28.66 -7.98 10.14
CA LEU A 395 27.60 -7.51 11.02
C LEU A 395 27.06 -6.13 10.62
N LEU A 396 27.74 -5.40 9.74
CA LEU A 396 27.48 -3.98 9.49
C LEU A 396 27.35 -3.70 8.00
N THR A 397 26.19 -3.22 7.57
CA THR A 397 25.88 -2.89 6.18
C THR A 397 25.50 -1.42 6.06
N LEU A 398 26.13 -0.71 5.13
CA LEU A 398 25.78 0.66 4.74
C LEU A 398 24.95 0.61 3.45
N SER A 399 23.73 1.13 3.52
CA SER A 399 22.85 1.29 2.37
C SER A 399 22.84 2.75 1.92
N LEU A 400 23.05 3.01 0.64
CA LEU A 400 22.95 4.33 0.03
C LEU A 400 22.05 4.25 -1.20
N GLY A 401 21.18 5.23 -1.40
CA GLY A 401 20.35 5.29 -2.59
C GLY A 401 20.05 6.71 -3.04
N THR A 402 19.83 6.86 -4.34
CA THR A 402 19.46 8.13 -4.98
C THR A 402 18.48 7.88 -6.11
N ARG A 403 17.59 8.84 -6.32
CA ARG A 403 16.64 8.84 -7.44
C ARG A 403 16.42 10.26 -7.94
N PHE A 404 16.28 10.37 -9.25
CA PHE A 404 15.78 11.56 -9.92
C PHE A 404 14.46 11.22 -10.60
N ASP A 405 13.41 11.97 -10.29
CA ASP A 405 12.09 11.86 -10.89
C ASP A 405 11.75 13.11 -11.69
N ARG A 406 11.15 12.91 -12.87
CA ARG A 406 10.49 13.94 -13.65
C ARG A 406 9.01 13.58 -13.77
N VAL A 407 8.15 14.45 -13.28
CA VAL A 407 6.69 14.31 -13.32
C VAL A 407 6.12 15.43 -14.18
N ASP A 408 5.54 15.07 -15.32
CA ASP A 408 4.87 15.97 -16.26
C ASP A 408 3.35 15.77 -16.11
N LEU A 409 2.62 16.83 -15.81
CA LEU A 409 1.17 16.90 -15.69
C LEU A 409 0.61 17.84 -16.75
N ASP A 410 -0.47 17.44 -17.38
CA ASP A 410 -1.07 18.14 -18.51
C ASP A 410 -2.59 17.95 -18.49
N VAL A 411 -3.33 19.03 -18.73
CA VAL A 411 -4.78 19.03 -18.92
C VAL A 411 -5.05 19.75 -20.23
N ASP A 412 -5.73 19.05 -21.14
CA ASP A 412 -6.36 19.63 -22.32
C ASP A 412 -7.86 19.75 -22.04
N ASP A 413 -8.39 20.97 -22.01
CA ASP A 413 -9.80 21.25 -21.78
C ASP A 413 -10.56 21.40 -23.11
N ASP A 414 -11.52 20.50 -23.33
CA ASP A 414 -12.38 20.50 -24.53
C ASP A 414 -13.72 21.23 -24.26
N PHE A 415 -13.97 21.70 -23.03
CA PHE A 415 -15.20 22.37 -22.64
C PHE A 415 -15.12 23.90 -22.76
N ALA A 416 -15.36 24.41 -23.97
CA ALA A 416 -15.20 25.85 -24.26
C ALA A 416 -16.17 26.82 -23.55
N ALA A 417 -17.18 26.35 -22.80
CA ALA A 417 -18.27 27.19 -22.31
C ALA A 417 -17.91 28.05 -21.08
N ASP A 418 -16.92 27.65 -20.27
CA ASP A 418 -16.40 28.42 -19.13
C ASP A 418 -14.98 28.97 -19.36
N GLY A 419 -14.49 28.88 -20.60
CA GLY A 419 -13.17 29.33 -21.03
C GLY A 419 -12.12 28.23 -20.92
N ASP A 420 -11.01 28.39 -21.63
CA ASP A 420 -9.96 27.38 -21.70
C ASP A 420 -9.28 27.13 -20.33
N GLN A 421 -9.46 25.93 -19.79
CA GLN A 421 -8.84 25.45 -18.55
C GLN A 421 -7.60 24.58 -18.77
N SER A 422 -7.06 24.55 -19.99
CA SER A 422 -5.87 23.77 -20.31
C SER A 422 -4.64 24.29 -19.56
N GLY A 423 -3.71 23.39 -19.25
CA GLY A 423 -2.47 23.77 -18.58
C GLY A 423 -1.49 22.62 -18.39
N GLN A 424 -0.22 22.98 -18.25
CA GLN A 424 0.88 22.03 -18.08
C GLN A 424 1.79 22.43 -16.93
N ARG A 425 2.27 21.44 -16.17
CA ARG A 425 3.31 21.60 -15.14
C ARG A 425 4.30 20.44 -15.18
N THR A 426 5.56 20.75 -14.93
CA THR A 426 6.63 19.76 -14.80
C THR A 426 7.34 19.95 -13.47
N PHE A 427 7.53 18.86 -12.73
CA PHE A 427 8.33 18.80 -11.51
C PHE A 427 9.54 17.90 -11.71
N ASN A 428 10.69 18.34 -11.19
CA ASN A 428 11.93 17.58 -11.21
C ASN A 428 12.41 17.46 -9.77
N GLU A 429 12.45 16.24 -9.25
CA GLU A 429 12.68 15.99 -7.83
C GLU A 429 13.84 15.01 -7.61
N TRP A 430 14.67 15.32 -6.62
CA TRP A 430 15.76 14.45 -6.18
C TRP A 430 15.42 13.86 -4.82
N SER A 431 15.53 12.53 -4.73
CA SER A 431 15.39 11.78 -3.48
C SER A 431 16.69 11.06 -3.16
N GLY A 432 17.09 11.08 -1.89
CA GLY A 432 18.28 10.39 -1.42
C GLY A 432 18.01 9.66 -0.11
N SER A 433 18.72 8.56 0.14
CA SER A 433 18.64 7.80 1.38
C SER A 433 20.01 7.29 1.82
N ALA A 434 20.18 7.16 3.13
CA ALA A 434 21.34 6.56 3.76
C ALA A 434 20.91 5.80 5.02
N GLY A 435 21.25 4.53 5.08
CA GLY A 435 20.92 3.64 6.19
C GLY A 435 22.13 2.84 6.66
N LEU A 436 22.19 2.56 7.95
CA LEU A 436 23.18 1.66 8.54
C LEU A 436 22.45 0.56 9.31
N SER A 437 22.71 -0.68 8.95
CA SER A 437 22.19 -1.88 9.60
C SER A 437 23.30 -2.56 10.39
N TYR A 438 23.06 -2.81 11.69
CA TYR A 438 23.97 -3.53 12.57
C TYR A 438 23.30 -4.78 13.13
N ARG A 439 23.59 -5.94 12.53
CA ARG A 439 23.13 -7.26 12.96
C ARG A 439 24.06 -7.79 14.06
N TYR A 440 23.82 -7.37 15.30
CA TYR A 440 24.70 -7.69 16.43
C TYR A 440 24.53 -9.11 16.98
N ARG A 441 23.45 -9.80 16.58
CA ARG A 441 23.21 -11.24 16.75
C ARG A 441 22.43 -11.75 15.53
N PRO A 442 22.42 -13.07 15.23
CA PRO A 442 21.75 -13.60 14.04
C PRO A 442 20.29 -13.12 13.87
N GLN A 443 19.54 -13.06 14.97
CA GLN A 443 18.13 -12.66 14.99
C GLN A 443 17.91 -11.31 15.69
N HIS A 444 18.93 -10.44 15.74
CA HIS A 444 18.77 -9.11 16.31
C HIS A 444 19.54 -8.06 15.53
N GLN A 445 18.85 -6.96 15.23
CA GLN A 445 19.33 -5.86 14.44
C GLN A 445 19.03 -4.54 15.13
N ALA A 446 20.00 -3.63 15.12
CA ALA A 446 19.78 -2.21 15.32
C ALA A 446 20.03 -1.49 13.99
N TYR A 447 19.25 -0.46 13.68
CA TYR A 447 19.46 0.31 12.47
C TYR A 447 19.21 1.81 12.69
N ILE A 448 19.81 2.60 11.83
CA ILE A 448 19.52 4.03 11.67
C ILE A 448 19.33 4.31 10.19
N ASN A 449 18.38 5.16 9.84
CA ASN A 449 18.10 5.54 8.47
C ASN A 449 17.70 7.01 8.38
N THR A 450 18.06 7.63 7.26
CA THR A 450 17.53 8.93 6.86
C THR A 450 17.28 8.97 5.36
N GLY A 451 16.21 9.63 4.95
CA GLY A 451 15.91 9.81 3.55
C GLY A 451 15.02 11.01 3.28
N THR A 452 15.11 11.51 2.06
CA THR A 452 14.21 12.53 1.53
C THR A 452 13.14 11.91 0.65
N ALA A 453 11.98 12.55 0.64
CA ALA A 453 10.86 12.19 -0.21
C ALA A 453 10.11 13.44 -0.66
N PHE A 454 9.27 13.29 -1.68
CA PHE A 454 8.40 14.35 -2.16
C PHE A 454 6.99 13.80 -2.40
N GLU A 455 6.00 14.69 -2.38
CA GLU A 455 4.64 14.39 -2.79
C GLU A 455 4.15 15.49 -3.73
N THR A 456 3.83 15.12 -4.98
CA THR A 456 3.27 16.07 -5.95
C THR A 456 1.80 16.36 -5.63
N PRO A 457 1.29 17.55 -5.98
CA PRO A 457 -0.15 17.79 -5.95
C PRO A 457 -0.86 16.96 -7.02
N THR A 458 -2.09 16.55 -6.76
CA THR A 458 -2.93 15.86 -7.75
C THR A 458 -3.59 16.85 -8.73
N PHE A 459 -4.17 16.37 -9.84
CA PHE A 459 -4.94 17.22 -10.76
C PHE A 459 -6.02 18.06 -10.04
N SER A 460 -6.76 17.44 -9.10
CA SER A 460 -7.79 18.15 -8.33
C SER A 460 -7.22 19.19 -7.36
N GLU A 461 -5.98 18.99 -6.89
CA GLU A 461 -5.30 19.92 -5.99
C GLU A 461 -4.71 21.12 -6.74
N PHE A 462 -4.44 20.97 -8.03
CA PHE A 462 -3.98 22.04 -8.92
C PHE A 462 -5.07 22.99 -9.41
N ALA A 463 -6.33 22.79 -9.04
CA ALA A 463 -7.42 23.67 -9.42
C ALA A 463 -7.03 25.15 -9.16
N ASN A 464 -7.11 26.00 -10.18
CA ASN A 464 -6.72 27.39 -10.08
C ASN A 464 -7.93 28.26 -9.69
N PRO A 465 -7.91 28.95 -8.53
CA PRO A 465 -8.99 29.85 -8.14
C PRO A 465 -9.16 31.03 -9.11
N ALA A 466 -8.10 31.40 -9.85
CA ALA A 466 -8.13 32.45 -10.86
C ALA A 466 -8.58 31.95 -12.27
N GLY A 467 -8.79 30.64 -12.44
CA GLY A 467 -9.06 30.01 -13.75
C GLY A 467 -7.83 29.90 -14.65
N GLY A 468 -7.98 29.23 -15.82
CA GLY A 468 -6.95 29.15 -16.85
C GLY A 468 -5.79 28.20 -16.55
N GLY A 469 -6.08 26.90 -16.36
CA GLY A 469 -5.07 25.87 -16.12
C GLY A 469 -4.72 25.64 -14.65
N PHE A 470 -3.54 25.09 -14.41
CA PHE A 470 -3.05 24.76 -13.07
C PHE A 470 -2.64 25.97 -12.25
N ASN A 471 -2.90 25.93 -10.94
CA ASN A 471 -2.49 26.97 -10.01
C ASN A 471 -0.93 27.07 -9.94
N PRO A 472 -0.34 28.21 -10.35
CA PRO A 472 1.12 28.37 -10.39
C PRO A 472 1.75 28.42 -9.00
N GLY A 473 0.99 28.73 -7.95
CA GLY A 473 1.47 28.83 -6.57
C GLY A 473 1.55 27.50 -5.82
N VAL A 474 1.08 26.41 -6.44
CA VAL A 474 1.11 25.07 -5.85
C VAL A 474 2.33 24.31 -6.38
N GLU A 475 3.13 23.77 -5.47
CA GLU A 475 4.38 23.05 -5.68
C GLU A 475 4.37 21.72 -4.90
N PRO A 476 5.25 20.75 -5.21
CA PRO A 476 5.37 19.52 -4.43
C PRO A 476 5.82 19.79 -2.99
N GLN A 477 5.22 19.07 -2.04
CA GLN A 477 5.71 19.08 -0.66
C GLN A 477 6.92 18.16 -0.51
N LYS A 478 7.83 18.49 0.42
CA LYS A 478 9.10 17.76 0.60
C LYS A 478 9.25 17.27 2.03
N ALA A 479 9.60 16.00 2.19
CA ALA A 479 9.78 15.36 3.49
C ALA A 479 11.24 14.96 3.72
N TRP A 480 11.72 15.16 4.94
CA TRP A 480 12.99 14.61 5.41
C TRP A 480 12.75 13.77 6.66
N ASN A 481 13.01 12.47 6.55
CA ASN A 481 12.74 11.50 7.59
C ASN A 481 14.04 11.02 8.20
N ARG A 482 14.01 10.79 9.52
CA ARG A 482 15.09 10.21 10.31
C ARG A 482 14.49 9.16 11.22
N GLU A 483 15.13 8.01 11.29
CA GLU A 483 14.63 6.84 11.98
C GLU A 483 15.77 6.10 12.68
N VAL A 484 15.49 5.62 13.89
CA VAL A 484 16.33 4.65 14.61
C VAL A 484 15.42 3.53 15.04
N GLY A 485 15.84 2.28 14.83
CA GLY A 485 15.04 1.14 15.22
C GLY A 485 15.84 -0.05 15.70
N LEU A 486 15.10 -0.96 16.34
CA LEU A 486 15.59 -2.21 16.88
C LEU A 486 14.57 -3.30 16.56
N ARG A 487 15.02 -4.41 15.99
CA ARG A 487 14.17 -5.58 15.79
C ARG A 487 14.89 -6.86 16.17
N GLY A 488 14.11 -7.88 16.51
CA GLY A 488 14.66 -9.20 16.74
C GLY A 488 13.69 -10.20 17.31
N TYR A 489 14.21 -11.40 17.55
CA TYR A 489 13.48 -12.51 18.15
C TYR A 489 14.20 -13.02 19.39
N ILE A 490 13.52 -13.01 20.54
CA ILE A 490 14.02 -13.51 21.81
C ILE A 490 13.60 -14.97 21.95
N ALA A 491 14.43 -15.88 21.42
CA ALA A 491 14.13 -17.31 21.37
C ALA A 491 13.67 -17.95 22.71
N PRO A 492 14.29 -17.65 23.88
CA PRO A 492 13.84 -18.22 25.15
C PRO A 492 12.41 -17.81 25.58
N LEU A 493 11.89 -16.72 25.02
CA LEU A 493 10.54 -16.23 25.30
C LEU A 493 9.57 -16.47 24.14
N ALA A 494 10.06 -16.96 23.00
CA ALA A 494 9.36 -16.99 21.73
C ALA A 494 8.66 -15.65 21.41
N LEU A 495 9.40 -14.55 21.58
CA LEU A 495 8.93 -13.18 21.45
C LEU A 495 9.64 -12.48 20.29
N ASP A 496 8.92 -12.09 19.25
CA ASP A 496 9.37 -11.13 18.25
C ASP A 496 9.05 -9.70 18.67
N TYR A 497 9.92 -8.76 18.30
CA TYR A 497 9.73 -7.35 18.57
C TYR A 497 10.27 -6.50 17.41
N ASP A 498 9.59 -5.40 17.14
CA ASP A 498 10.07 -4.32 16.27
C ASP A 498 9.73 -2.97 16.93
N VAL A 499 10.75 -2.13 17.10
CA VAL A 499 10.64 -0.81 17.70
C VAL A 499 11.26 0.20 16.76
N ALA A 500 10.53 1.27 16.44
CA ALA A 500 11.04 2.39 15.66
C ALA A 500 10.74 3.73 16.33
N LEU A 501 11.75 4.60 16.36
CA LEU A 501 11.64 6.01 16.73
C LEU A 501 11.87 6.83 15.47
N PHE A 502 10.92 7.67 15.10
CA PHE A 502 11.03 8.46 13.87
C PHE A 502 10.76 9.95 14.12
N SER A 503 11.37 10.77 13.26
CA SER A 503 11.13 12.21 13.17
C SER A 503 11.12 12.63 11.71
N VAL A 504 9.98 13.12 11.26
CA VAL A 504 9.74 13.62 9.91
C VAL A 504 9.56 15.13 9.95
N ARG A 505 10.27 15.85 9.10
CA ARG A 505 10.00 17.27 8.82
C ARG A 505 9.47 17.39 7.39
N VAL A 506 8.28 17.97 7.25
CA VAL A 506 7.69 18.28 5.95
C VAL A 506 7.79 19.79 5.72
N ARG A 507 8.21 20.18 4.53
CA ARG A 507 8.26 21.56 4.06
C ARG A 507 7.30 21.73 2.90
N ASP A 508 6.81 22.96 2.77
CA ASP A 508 5.86 23.34 1.73
C ASP A 508 4.61 22.43 1.79
N GLU A 509 4.07 22.23 2.98
CA GLU A 509 2.92 21.32 3.19
C GLU A 509 1.72 21.77 2.36
N LEU A 510 1.10 20.85 1.62
CA LEU A 510 -0.12 21.10 0.86
C LEU A 510 -1.32 21.15 1.80
N VAL A 511 -1.88 22.35 2.00
CA VAL A 511 -3.04 22.56 2.86
C VAL A 511 -4.28 22.97 2.06
N PRO A 512 -5.46 22.42 2.40
CA PRO A 512 -6.71 22.84 1.80
C PRO A 512 -7.17 24.18 2.39
N TYR A 513 -7.84 25.00 1.58
CA TYR A 513 -8.60 26.17 2.00
C TYR A 513 -9.90 26.27 1.20
N ASP A 514 -10.91 26.94 1.77
CA ASP A 514 -12.19 27.18 1.08
C ASP A 514 -12.19 28.57 0.45
N GLU A 515 -12.60 28.65 -0.81
CA GLU A 515 -12.91 29.90 -1.48
C GLU A 515 -14.20 29.72 -2.28
N GLY A 516 -15.25 30.44 -1.88
CA GLY A 516 -16.55 30.38 -2.56
C GLY A 516 -17.25 29.02 -2.49
N GLY A 517 -17.00 28.21 -1.45
CA GLY A 517 -17.58 26.88 -1.30
C GLY A 517 -16.91 25.78 -2.16
N ARG A 518 -15.79 26.10 -2.81
CA ARG A 518 -14.90 25.14 -3.47
C ARG A 518 -13.60 25.04 -2.66
N THR A 519 -13.12 23.82 -2.48
CA THR A 519 -11.84 23.57 -1.84
C THR A 519 -10.70 23.73 -2.84
N PHE A 520 -9.72 24.56 -2.50
CA PHE A 520 -8.46 24.77 -3.21
C PHE A 520 -7.27 24.40 -2.31
N TYR A 521 -6.07 24.37 -2.88
CA TYR A 521 -4.85 24.01 -2.15
C TYR A 521 -3.75 25.04 -2.34
N GLN A 522 -2.89 25.14 -1.33
CA GLN A 522 -1.70 25.99 -1.33
C GLN A 522 -0.59 25.34 -0.51
N ASN A 523 0.67 25.65 -0.81
CA ASN A 523 1.79 25.29 0.06
C ASN A 523 1.85 26.29 1.22
N ALA A 524 1.62 25.85 2.45
CA ALA A 524 1.67 26.71 3.62
C ALA A 524 2.36 26.05 4.82
N GLY A 525 3.53 26.58 5.17
CA GLY A 525 4.25 26.25 6.38
C GLY A 525 5.00 24.92 6.34
N ASP A 526 5.59 24.60 7.49
CA ASP A 526 6.31 23.36 7.74
C ASP A 526 5.56 22.56 8.81
N THR A 527 5.54 21.23 8.68
CA THR A 527 5.05 20.34 9.75
C THR A 527 6.18 19.45 10.28
N LYS A 528 5.98 18.95 11.51
CA LYS A 528 6.86 17.97 12.13
C LYS A 528 6.00 16.82 12.64
N ARG A 529 6.42 15.60 12.34
CA ARG A 529 5.73 14.36 12.74
C ARG A 529 6.76 13.46 13.44
N ASP A 530 6.69 13.43 14.77
CA ASP A 530 7.54 12.59 15.60
C ASP A 530 6.70 11.45 16.19
N GLY A 531 7.25 10.25 16.29
CA GLY A 531 6.51 9.11 16.79
C GLY A 531 7.36 7.94 17.24
N VAL A 532 6.68 7.02 17.92
CA VAL A 532 7.20 5.72 18.35
C VAL A 532 6.27 4.65 17.82
N GLU A 533 6.84 3.62 17.21
CA GLU A 533 6.14 2.43 16.73
C GLU A 533 6.67 1.21 17.50
N LEU A 534 5.76 0.32 17.91
CA LEU A 534 6.07 -0.91 18.62
C LEU A 534 5.17 -2.03 18.07
N ALA A 535 5.78 -3.14 17.65
CA ALA A 535 5.13 -4.41 17.38
C ALA A 535 5.72 -5.48 18.31
N LEU A 536 4.87 -6.38 18.82
CA LEU A 536 5.26 -7.48 19.71
C LEU A 536 4.44 -8.73 19.37
N GLY A 537 5.08 -9.75 18.83
CA GLY A 537 4.47 -11.07 18.66
C GLY A 537 4.99 -12.04 19.72
N TRP A 538 4.11 -12.58 20.57
CA TRP A 538 4.48 -13.51 21.64
C TRP A 538 3.78 -14.86 21.48
N GLN A 539 4.56 -15.90 21.18
CA GLN A 539 4.09 -17.29 21.17
C GLN A 539 4.15 -17.87 22.60
N LEU A 540 3.06 -17.68 23.36
CA LEU A 540 2.93 -18.18 24.74
C LEU A 540 2.97 -19.71 24.84
N ALA A 541 2.39 -20.38 23.84
CA ALA A 541 2.35 -21.83 23.66
C ALA A 541 2.00 -22.13 22.20
N ASP A 542 2.13 -23.36 21.72
CA ASP A 542 1.93 -23.73 20.30
C ASP A 542 0.61 -23.22 19.66
N GLN A 543 -0.45 -23.07 20.45
CA GLN A 543 -1.76 -22.60 19.98
C GLN A 543 -2.15 -21.19 20.48
N TRP A 544 -1.28 -20.54 21.26
CA TRP A 544 -1.54 -19.23 21.86
C TRP A 544 -0.49 -18.23 21.40
N ARG A 545 -0.88 -17.36 20.48
CA ARG A 545 -0.08 -16.23 19.99
C ARG A 545 -0.79 -14.93 20.33
N LEU A 546 -0.04 -13.96 20.83
CA LEU A 546 -0.44 -12.57 20.98
C LEU A 546 0.32 -11.76 19.94
N ASP A 547 -0.37 -10.97 19.12
CA ASP A 547 0.20 -10.08 18.10
C ASP A 547 -0.25 -8.64 18.31
#